data_AF-A0A8H4TXV6-F1
#
_entry.id   AF-A0A8H4TXV6-F1
#
_cell.length_a   1.000
_cell.length_b   1.000
_cell.length_c   1.000
_cell.angle_alpha   90.00
_cell.angle_beta   90.00
_cell.angle_gamma   90.00
#
_symmetry.space_group_name_H-M   'P 1'
#
loop_
_entity.id
_entity.type
_entity.pdbx_description
1 polymer ?
#
loop_
_entity_poly.entity_id
_entity_poly.type
_entity_poly.pdbx_seq_one_letter_code
_entity_poly.pdbx_strand_id
1 'polypeptide(L)'
;MDLPPPSILTQLPRPLQSSTGKTNVGDVYTLAESKKRKRYEIAVAVDGEGLNIYNVQYPKLVTSYAVPPQSEFSCCPISIRLRDKESSAVKRYSYCAIGRPQNQVKGFFEEVVAGSTAAPVIKSASFALKGSKSPAIFVSIVPGSSSDSGSSNDSFDVLVVHRDGTVRRLTSDLEIEKWSVQLSGFDNGVAAAFLVDHDDARRTLFRRRPDLAALAVGDVSISVNSFPPVLLL
;
A
#
# COMPACT_ATOMS: atom_id res chain seq x y z
N MET A 1 -27.14 9.73 24.25
CA MET A 1 -25.69 9.91 24.15
C MET A 1 -25.46 10.76 22.92
N ASP A 2 -25.40 12.07 23.11
CA ASP A 2 -25.23 13.01 22.01
C ASP A 2 -23.76 13.03 21.61
N LEU A 3 -23.49 12.71 20.35
CA LEU A 3 -22.13 12.77 19.81
C LEU A 3 -21.72 14.25 19.73
N PRO A 4 -20.53 14.63 20.26
CA PRO A 4 -20.05 15.99 20.13
C PRO A 4 -19.87 16.36 18.65
N PRO A 5 -19.97 17.65 18.29
CA PRO A 5 -19.75 18.10 16.92
C PRO A 5 -18.32 17.74 16.48
N PRO A 6 -18.12 17.45 15.17
CA PRO A 6 -16.81 17.09 14.66
C PRO A 6 -15.82 18.25 14.81
N SER A 7 -14.65 17.95 15.40
CA SER A 7 -13.55 18.91 15.51
C SER A 7 -12.62 18.82 14.32
N ILE A 8 -12.21 19.97 13.77
CA ILE A 8 -11.22 20.04 12.70
C ILE A 8 -9.84 19.75 13.31
N LEU A 9 -9.19 18.67 12.87
CA LEU A 9 -7.85 18.32 13.31
C LEU A 9 -6.77 19.07 12.52
N THR A 10 -6.94 19.16 11.20
CA THR A 10 -5.99 19.83 10.31
C THR A 10 -6.68 20.24 9.00
N GLN A 11 -6.16 21.25 8.33
CA GLN A 11 -6.54 21.61 6.96
C GLN A 11 -5.54 21.00 6.00
N LEU A 12 -6.04 20.22 5.04
CA LEU A 12 -5.21 19.60 4.01
C LEU A 12 -4.83 20.62 2.94
N PRO A 13 -3.62 20.54 2.35
CA PRO A 13 -3.26 21.35 1.20
C PRO A 13 -4.26 21.18 0.06
N ARG A 14 -4.52 22.27 -0.67
CA ARG A 14 -5.33 22.18 -1.90
C ARG A 14 -4.50 21.54 -3.01
N PRO A 15 -5.08 20.62 -3.80
CA PRO A 15 -4.45 20.14 -5.02
C PRO A 15 -4.03 21.30 -5.93
N LEU A 16 -2.85 21.20 -6.55
CA LEU A 16 -2.35 22.25 -7.46
C LEU A 16 -3.20 22.36 -8.73
N GLN A 17 -3.82 21.27 -9.14
CA GLN A 17 -4.79 21.23 -10.23
C GLN A 17 -6.14 21.72 -9.71
N SER A 18 -6.34 23.03 -9.69
CA SER A 18 -7.44 23.69 -8.98
C SER A 18 -8.87 23.25 -9.37
N SER A 19 -9.09 22.67 -10.55
CA SER A 19 -10.41 22.22 -11.03
C SER A 19 -10.62 20.71 -11.05
N THR A 20 -9.55 19.90 -11.12
CA THR A 20 -9.64 18.43 -11.27
C THR A 20 -8.85 17.65 -10.24
N GLY A 21 -8.05 18.35 -9.42
CA GLY A 21 -7.14 17.74 -8.48
C GLY A 21 -7.88 17.05 -7.35
N LYS A 22 -7.39 15.87 -6.99
CA LYS A 22 -7.98 15.00 -5.99
C LYS A 22 -7.09 14.90 -4.77
N THR A 23 -7.73 14.46 -3.68
CA THR A 23 -7.05 14.07 -2.46
C THR A 23 -7.48 12.66 -2.12
N ASN A 24 -6.53 11.75 -2.03
CA ASN A 24 -6.78 10.37 -1.63
C ASN A 24 -6.21 10.13 -0.24
N VAL A 25 -7.03 9.58 0.65
CA VAL A 25 -6.65 9.30 2.04
C VAL A 25 -6.54 7.79 2.22
N GLY A 26 -5.44 7.36 2.81
CA GLY A 26 -5.12 5.97 3.08
C GLY A 26 -4.65 5.76 4.52
N ASP A 27 -4.53 4.50 4.88
CA ASP A 27 -4.21 4.09 6.22
C ASP A 27 -2.70 3.91 6.42
N VAL A 28 -2.27 4.16 7.66
CA VAL A 28 -0.92 3.84 8.12
C VAL A 28 -0.98 2.62 9.04
N TYR A 29 -0.12 1.65 8.79
CA TYR A 29 -0.03 0.42 9.56
C TYR A 29 1.33 0.26 10.23
N THR A 30 1.39 -0.61 11.23
CA THR A 30 2.62 -1.23 11.70
C THR A 30 2.53 -2.72 11.40
N LEU A 31 3.64 -3.32 11.01
CA LEU A 31 3.73 -4.76 10.83
C LEU A 31 4.17 -5.40 12.15
N ALA A 32 3.35 -6.29 12.70
CA ALA A 32 3.65 -7.08 13.89
C ALA A 32 3.27 -8.53 13.62
N GLU A 33 4.22 -9.46 13.77
CA GLU A 33 3.97 -10.92 13.66
C GLU A 33 3.17 -11.29 12.39
N SER A 34 3.60 -10.76 11.24
CA SER A 34 2.95 -10.94 9.93
C SER A 34 1.53 -10.38 9.79
N LYS A 35 1.06 -9.58 10.75
CA LYS A 35 -0.24 -8.87 10.69
C LYS A 35 -0.07 -7.36 10.63
N LYS A 36 -1.00 -6.70 9.93
CA LYS A 36 -1.09 -5.24 9.88
C LYS A 36 -1.91 -4.73 11.05
N ARG A 37 -1.35 -3.81 11.82
CA ARG A 37 -2.06 -3.07 12.87
C ARG A 37 -2.20 -1.61 12.50
N LYS A 38 -3.43 -1.12 12.40
CA LYS A 38 -3.71 0.29 12.07
C LYS A 38 -3.16 1.22 13.15
N ARG A 39 -2.56 2.33 12.72
CA ARG A 39 -2.00 3.40 13.57
C ARG A 39 -2.98 4.57 13.62
N TYR A 40 -2.81 5.45 14.62
CA TYR A 40 -3.46 6.77 14.66
C TYR A 40 -2.76 7.76 13.70
N GLU A 41 -2.43 7.30 12.50
CA GLU A 41 -1.80 8.07 11.43
C GLU A 41 -2.56 7.81 10.14
N ILE A 42 -2.63 8.83 9.28
CA ILE A 42 -3.23 8.74 7.94
C ILE A 42 -2.22 9.20 6.90
N ALA A 43 -2.24 8.57 5.73
CA ALA A 43 -1.47 8.97 4.57
C ALA A 43 -2.39 9.72 3.61
N VAL A 44 -2.01 10.91 3.17
CA VAL A 44 -2.82 11.80 2.35
C VAL A 44 -2.02 12.14 1.10
N ALA A 45 -2.49 11.65 -0.05
CA ALA A 45 -1.92 11.96 -1.34
C ALA A 45 -2.73 13.12 -1.97
N VAL A 46 -2.06 14.23 -2.29
CA VAL A 46 -2.67 15.45 -2.84
C VAL A 46 -2.09 15.72 -4.22
N ASP A 47 -2.93 15.72 -5.26
CA ASP A 47 -2.47 15.88 -6.64
C ASP A 47 -1.65 17.16 -6.83
N GLY A 48 -0.48 16.99 -7.47
CA GLY A 48 0.52 18.02 -7.69
C GLY A 48 1.30 18.50 -6.46
N GLU A 49 0.96 18.07 -5.25
CA GLU A 49 1.69 18.48 -4.04
C GLU A 49 2.60 17.35 -3.55
N GLY A 50 2.01 16.26 -3.05
CA GLY A 50 2.80 15.28 -2.33
C GLY A 50 2.00 14.20 -1.63
N LEU A 51 2.74 13.33 -0.95
CA LEU A 51 2.23 12.35 -0.01
C LEU A 51 2.60 12.79 1.41
N ASN A 52 1.59 13.14 2.19
CA ASN A 52 1.72 13.66 3.54
C ASN A 52 1.23 12.64 4.56
N ILE A 53 1.92 12.50 5.68
CA ILE A 53 1.46 11.64 6.78
C ILE A 53 1.12 12.52 7.97
N TYR A 54 -0.10 12.39 8.47
CA TYR A 54 -0.58 13.12 9.63
C TYR A 54 -0.85 12.16 10.78
N ASN A 55 -0.51 12.58 11.99
CA ASN A 55 -0.96 11.89 13.20
C ASN A 55 -2.32 12.46 13.63
N VAL A 56 -3.29 11.57 13.81
CA VAL A 56 -4.68 11.93 14.16
C VAL A 56 -4.83 12.18 15.66
N GLN A 57 -4.06 11.45 16.47
CA GLN A 57 -4.09 11.59 17.93
C GLN A 57 -3.42 12.90 18.40
N TYR A 58 -2.35 13.28 17.72
CA TYR A 58 -1.60 14.52 17.93
C TYR A 58 -1.59 15.25 16.58
N PRO A 59 -2.55 16.14 16.29
CA PRO A 59 -2.76 16.73 14.97
C PRO A 59 -1.53 17.47 14.43
N LYS A 60 -0.64 16.71 13.81
CA LYS A 60 0.64 17.20 13.31
C LYS A 60 1.01 16.46 12.04
N LEU A 61 1.65 17.19 11.14
CA LEU A 61 2.35 16.60 10.02
C LEU A 61 3.56 15.82 10.56
N VAL A 62 3.61 14.54 10.22
CA VAL A 62 4.69 13.63 10.64
C VAL A 62 5.82 13.67 9.62
N THR A 63 5.48 13.59 8.33
CA THR A 63 6.44 13.62 7.22
C THR A 63 5.70 13.98 5.93
N SER A 64 6.43 14.50 4.95
CA SER A 64 5.90 14.91 3.64
C SER A 64 6.87 14.50 2.55
N TYR A 65 6.33 13.95 1.47
CA TYR A 65 7.09 13.54 0.30
C TYR A 65 6.58 14.30 -0.93
N ALA A 66 7.41 15.20 -1.46
CA ALA A 66 7.05 15.97 -2.63
C ALA A 66 6.95 15.10 -3.90
N VAL A 67 5.99 15.42 -4.76
CA VAL A 67 5.88 14.87 -6.11
C VAL A 67 5.93 16.00 -7.15
N PRO A 68 6.22 15.69 -8.42
CA PRO A 68 6.13 16.70 -9.47
C PRO A 68 4.74 17.37 -9.52
N PRO A 69 4.64 18.69 -9.81
CA PRO A 69 3.37 19.43 -9.84
C PRO A 69 2.28 18.86 -10.76
N GLN A 70 2.68 18.14 -11.80
CA GLN A 70 1.82 17.49 -12.78
C GLN A 70 1.35 16.09 -12.35
N SER A 71 1.70 15.64 -11.14
CA SER A 71 1.41 14.29 -10.68
C SER A 71 -0.04 14.13 -10.25
N GLU A 72 -0.68 13.04 -10.70
CA GLU A 72 -2.02 12.67 -10.26
C GLU A 72 -2.04 11.27 -9.69
N PHE A 73 -2.59 11.13 -8.49
CA PHE A 73 -2.73 9.87 -7.80
C PHE A 73 -3.98 9.12 -8.28
N SER A 74 -3.79 7.83 -8.54
CA SER A 74 -4.85 6.97 -9.11
C SER A 74 -5.67 6.24 -8.04
N CYS A 75 -5.13 6.07 -6.82
CA CYS A 75 -5.83 5.43 -5.70
C CYS A 75 -5.32 5.94 -4.33
N CYS A 76 -5.94 5.45 -3.26
CA CYS A 76 -5.48 5.69 -1.89
C CYS A 76 -4.04 5.20 -1.69
N PRO A 77 -3.19 6.00 -1.00
CA PRO A 77 -1.85 5.56 -0.61
C PRO A 77 -1.91 4.54 0.52
N ILE A 78 -0.80 3.88 0.81
CA ILE A 78 -0.61 3.07 2.01
C ILE A 78 0.76 3.37 2.61
N SER A 79 0.84 3.43 3.93
CA SER A 79 2.14 3.55 4.61
C SER A 79 2.27 2.48 5.69
N ILE A 80 3.49 1.97 5.86
CA ILE A 80 3.83 1.13 6.99
C ILE A 80 5.00 1.73 7.76
N ARG A 81 4.95 1.56 9.08
CA ARG A 81 6.01 1.90 10.01
C ARG A 81 6.56 0.63 10.64
N LEU A 82 7.82 0.33 10.35
CA LEU A 82 8.60 -0.76 10.92
C LEU A 82 9.56 -0.22 11.96
N ARG A 83 9.76 -0.97 13.04
CA ARG A 83 10.79 -0.69 14.02
C ARG A 83 11.77 -1.85 13.98
N ASP A 84 13.01 -1.54 13.63
CA ASP A 84 14.11 -2.48 13.76
C ASP A 84 14.38 -2.73 15.25
N LYS A 85 14.45 -4.01 15.62
CA LYS A 85 14.69 -4.42 17.01
C LYS A 85 16.15 -4.24 17.40
N GLU A 86 17.07 -4.36 16.45
CA GLU A 86 18.52 -4.31 16.71
C GLU A 86 19.02 -2.87 16.73
N SER A 87 18.80 -2.12 15.66
CA SER A 87 19.27 -0.73 15.55
C SER A 87 18.39 0.28 16.28
N SER A 88 17.20 -0.13 16.73
CA SER A 88 16.12 0.77 17.17
C SER A 88 15.69 1.81 16.12
N ALA A 89 16.15 1.68 14.87
CA ALA A 89 15.75 2.53 13.78
C ALA A 89 14.27 2.31 13.44
N VAL A 90 13.62 3.40 13.07
CA VAL A 90 12.25 3.38 12.59
C VAL A 90 12.32 3.59 11.08
N LYS A 91 11.90 2.56 10.34
CA LYS A 91 11.76 2.63 8.90
C LYS A 91 10.30 2.84 8.53
N ARG A 92 10.06 3.66 7.52
CA ARG A 92 8.73 3.91 6.98
C ARG A 92 8.76 3.72 5.48
N TYR A 93 7.79 2.95 5.00
CA TYR A 93 7.59 2.69 3.58
C TYR A 93 6.22 3.23 3.21
N SER A 94 6.19 4.17 2.29
CA SER A 94 4.95 4.80 1.85
C SER A 94 4.81 4.63 0.35
N TYR A 95 3.72 4.00 -0.07
CA TYR A 95 3.45 3.68 -1.47
C TYR A 95 2.22 4.43 -1.97
N CYS A 96 2.30 4.90 -3.20
CA CYS A 96 1.18 5.50 -3.91
C CYS A 96 1.25 5.12 -5.38
N ALA A 97 0.09 5.03 -6.02
CA ALA A 97 0.02 4.84 -7.46
C ALA A 97 -0.23 6.19 -8.16
N ILE A 98 0.64 6.52 -9.10
CA ILE A 98 0.61 7.76 -9.89
C ILE A 98 0.14 7.38 -11.30
N GLY A 99 -0.93 8.04 -11.78
CA GLY A 99 -1.47 7.84 -13.13
C GLY A 99 -0.94 8.85 -14.16
N ARG A 100 -0.56 10.05 -13.72
CA ARG A 100 0.08 11.07 -14.58
C ARG A 100 1.33 11.63 -13.91
N PRO A 101 2.39 11.97 -14.66
CA PRO A 101 2.50 11.91 -16.12
C PRO A 101 2.71 10.48 -16.67
N GLN A 102 3.10 9.54 -15.81
CA GLN A 102 3.35 8.15 -16.17
C GLN A 102 2.70 7.21 -15.15
N ASN A 103 2.05 6.16 -15.63
CA ASN A 103 1.50 5.08 -14.79
C ASN A 103 2.64 4.36 -14.06
N GLN A 104 2.72 4.56 -12.75
CA GLN A 104 3.75 3.94 -11.90
C GLN A 104 3.28 3.80 -10.46
N VAL A 105 3.92 2.88 -9.74
CA VAL A 105 3.89 2.87 -8.27
C VAL A 105 5.13 3.57 -7.78
N LYS A 106 4.98 4.56 -6.90
CA LYS A 106 6.08 5.27 -6.27
C LYS A 106 6.17 4.90 -4.81
N GLY A 107 7.37 4.58 -4.35
CA GLY A 107 7.70 4.26 -2.97
C GLY A 107 8.59 5.35 -2.39
N PHE A 108 8.32 5.73 -1.15
CA PHE A 108 9.17 6.59 -0.33
C PHE A 108 9.61 5.83 0.91
N PHE A 109 10.91 5.80 1.15
CA PHE A 109 11.56 5.03 2.20
C PHE A 109 12.29 5.98 3.13
N GLU A 110 11.76 6.14 4.33
CA GLU A 110 12.29 7.03 5.36
C GLU A 110 12.86 6.20 6.50
N GLU A 111 14.09 6.49 6.91
CA GLU A 111 14.74 5.86 8.05
C GLU A 111 15.16 6.91 9.08
N VAL A 112 14.75 6.68 10.33
CA VAL A 112 15.04 7.54 11.48
C VAL A 112 15.66 6.70 12.59
N VAL A 113 16.91 6.98 12.93
CA VAL A 113 17.61 6.31 14.05
C VAL A 113 17.24 7.00 15.36
N ALA A 114 16.72 6.23 16.32
CA ALA A 114 16.31 6.77 17.61
C ALA A 114 17.50 7.36 18.37
N GLY A 115 17.35 8.60 18.87
CA GLY A 115 18.41 9.31 19.60
C GLY A 115 19.43 10.03 18.72
N SER A 116 19.34 9.90 17.39
CA SER A 116 20.13 10.70 16.46
C SER A 116 19.55 12.10 16.32
N THR A 117 20.41 13.11 16.28
CA THR A 117 20.06 14.49 15.89
C THR A 117 20.13 14.71 14.39
N ALA A 118 20.56 13.71 13.62
CA ALA A 118 20.63 13.79 12.17
C ALA A 118 19.23 13.82 11.53
N ALA A 119 19.14 14.47 10.38
CA ALA A 119 17.93 14.48 9.58
C ALA A 119 17.56 13.04 9.13
N PRO A 120 16.26 12.73 8.96
CA PRO A 120 15.82 11.47 8.39
C PRO A 120 16.46 11.19 7.03
N VAL A 121 16.87 9.94 6.79
CA VAL A 121 17.34 9.52 5.46
C VAL A 121 16.13 9.13 4.64
N ILE A 122 15.89 9.85 3.54
CA ILE A 122 14.75 9.61 2.65
C ILE A 122 15.27 9.17 1.27
N LYS A 123 14.79 8.01 0.82
CA LYS A 123 14.99 7.48 -0.53
C LYS A 123 13.64 7.32 -1.22
N SER A 124 13.65 7.25 -2.54
CA SER A 124 12.46 6.92 -3.31
C SER A 124 12.77 5.97 -4.44
N ALA A 125 11.86 5.06 -4.74
CA ALA A 125 11.89 4.22 -5.93
C ALA A 125 10.58 4.36 -6.70
N SER A 126 10.58 3.95 -7.96
CA SER A 126 9.38 3.95 -8.79
C SER A 126 9.39 2.76 -9.73
N PHE A 127 8.27 2.05 -9.78
CA PHE A 127 8.04 0.93 -10.69
C PHE A 127 7.06 1.34 -11.77
N ALA A 128 7.54 1.39 -13.03
CA ALA A 128 6.70 1.70 -14.17
C ALA A 128 5.74 0.54 -14.45
N LEU A 129 4.43 0.81 -14.44
CA LEU A 129 3.39 -0.18 -14.66
C LEU A 129 3.24 -0.50 -16.15
N LYS A 130 4.21 -1.23 -16.70
CA LYS A 130 4.25 -1.63 -18.12
C LYS A 130 3.20 -2.71 -18.40
N GLY A 131 2.59 -2.69 -19.59
CA GLY A 131 1.67 -3.73 -20.06
C GLY A 131 0.20 -3.55 -19.67
N SER A 132 -0.14 -2.62 -18.77
CA SER A 132 -1.52 -2.20 -18.52
C SER A 132 -1.65 -0.70 -18.74
N LYS A 133 -2.54 -0.30 -19.66
CA LYS A 133 -2.91 1.13 -19.84
C LYS A 133 -3.91 1.58 -18.77
N SER A 134 -4.42 0.64 -17.97
CA SER A 134 -5.39 0.90 -16.93
C SER A 134 -4.73 1.48 -15.68
N PRO A 135 -5.34 2.49 -15.02
CA PRO A 135 -4.85 2.99 -13.75
C PRO A 135 -4.91 1.91 -12.67
N ALA A 136 -3.99 2.00 -11.71
CA ALA A 136 -4.08 1.25 -10.47
C ALA A 136 -5.23 1.82 -9.63
N ILE A 137 -6.04 0.95 -9.05
CA ILE A 137 -7.18 1.33 -8.19
C ILE A 137 -6.94 0.97 -6.73
N PHE A 138 -5.91 0.15 -6.47
CA PHE A 138 -5.58 -0.31 -5.14
C PHE A 138 -4.09 -0.63 -5.04
N VAL A 139 -3.48 -0.14 -3.96
CA VAL A 139 -2.13 -0.50 -3.54
C VAL A 139 -2.20 -0.97 -2.10
N SER A 140 -1.61 -2.13 -1.82
CA SER A 140 -1.51 -2.66 -0.47
C SER A 140 -0.20 -3.39 -0.27
N ILE A 141 -0.03 -3.93 0.93
CA ILE A 141 1.17 -4.64 1.34
C ILE A 141 0.79 -6.07 1.72
N VAL A 142 1.59 -7.05 1.33
CA VAL A 142 1.41 -8.45 1.74
C VAL A 142 2.58 -8.78 2.66
N PRO A 143 2.32 -9.04 3.96
CA PRO A 143 3.35 -9.55 4.85
C PRO A 143 3.98 -10.83 4.27
N GLY A 144 5.30 -10.85 4.17
CA GLY A 144 6.09 -12.02 3.77
C GLY A 144 6.36 -12.93 4.97
N SER A 145 6.59 -14.22 4.68
CA SER A 145 7.20 -15.13 5.64
C SER A 145 8.70 -14.81 5.73
N SER A 146 9.26 -14.88 6.94
CA SER A 146 10.67 -14.60 7.24
C SER A 146 11.68 -15.59 6.62
N SER A 147 11.28 -16.34 5.59
CA SER A 147 12.04 -17.42 4.95
C SER A 147 12.60 -17.04 3.57
N ASP A 148 12.15 -15.94 2.96
CA ASP A 148 12.63 -15.53 1.64
C ASP A 148 13.90 -14.68 1.78
N SER A 149 15.05 -15.35 1.72
CA SER A 149 16.40 -14.77 1.73
C SER A 149 16.79 -14.09 0.40
N GLY A 150 15.91 -13.24 -0.12
CA GLY A 150 16.11 -12.49 -1.37
C GLY A 150 16.26 -10.99 -1.15
N SER A 151 17.50 -10.56 -0.90
CA SER A 151 18.11 -9.22 -1.08
C SER A 151 17.42 -7.93 -0.58
N SER A 152 16.18 -7.96 -0.08
CA SER A 152 15.57 -6.83 0.64
C SER A 152 15.25 -7.28 2.07
N ASN A 153 15.86 -6.61 3.05
CA ASN A 153 15.78 -6.95 4.48
C ASN A 153 14.38 -6.80 5.11
N ASP A 154 13.35 -6.49 4.30
CA ASP A 154 12.03 -6.17 4.79
C ASP A 154 11.02 -7.26 4.41
N SER A 155 10.36 -7.81 5.43
CA SER A 155 9.52 -9.00 5.36
C SER A 155 8.13 -8.75 4.74
N PHE A 156 8.03 -8.01 3.65
CA PHE A 156 6.75 -7.78 2.97
C PHE A 156 6.93 -7.44 1.48
N ASP A 157 5.85 -7.62 0.73
CA ASP A 157 5.74 -7.26 -0.69
C ASP A 157 4.64 -6.22 -0.89
N VAL A 158 4.64 -5.57 -2.07
CA VAL A 158 3.62 -4.61 -2.48
C VAL A 158 2.68 -5.27 -3.47
N LEU A 159 1.38 -5.18 -3.22
CA LEU A 159 0.32 -5.67 -4.12
C LEU A 159 -0.34 -4.50 -4.82
N VAL A 160 -0.52 -4.60 -6.13
CA VAL A 160 -1.13 -3.57 -6.98
C VAL A 160 -2.27 -4.21 -7.77
N VAL A 161 -3.44 -3.59 -7.75
CA VAL A 161 -4.60 -4.01 -8.56
C VAL A 161 -4.99 -2.89 -9.51
N HIS A 162 -5.16 -3.25 -10.77
CA HIS A 162 -5.55 -2.37 -11.85
C HIS A 162 -7.05 -2.48 -12.14
N ARG A 163 -7.63 -1.40 -12.69
CA ARG A 163 -9.04 -1.39 -13.10
C ARG A 163 -9.38 -2.44 -14.17
N ASP A 164 -8.42 -2.85 -14.99
CA ASP A 164 -8.60 -3.91 -16.00
C ASP A 164 -8.51 -5.33 -15.43
N GLY A 165 -8.30 -5.50 -14.12
CA GLY A 165 -8.14 -6.81 -13.49
C GLY A 165 -6.71 -7.33 -13.47
N THR A 166 -5.70 -6.56 -13.92
CA THR A 166 -4.31 -6.94 -13.67
C THR A 166 -4.01 -6.86 -12.16
N VAL A 167 -3.46 -7.92 -11.60
CA VAL A 167 -2.93 -7.96 -10.24
C VAL A 167 -1.44 -8.24 -10.29
N ARG A 168 -0.64 -7.44 -9.56
CA ARG A 168 0.83 -7.56 -9.53
C ARG A 168 1.33 -7.62 -8.11
N ARG A 169 2.36 -8.42 -7.89
CA ARG A 169 3.13 -8.44 -6.65
C ARG A 169 4.55 -7.96 -6.93
N LEU A 170 4.97 -6.90 -6.24
CA LEU A 170 6.27 -6.28 -6.34
C LEU A 170 7.04 -6.48 -5.03
N THR A 171 8.37 -6.45 -5.08
CA THR A 171 9.20 -6.36 -3.87
C THR A 171 8.98 -5.04 -3.13
N SER A 172 9.34 -4.98 -1.85
CA SER A 172 9.21 -3.78 -1.02
C SER A 172 10.01 -2.58 -1.55
N ASP A 173 11.18 -2.82 -2.14
CA ASP A 173 11.99 -1.79 -2.79
C ASP A 173 11.47 -1.34 -4.17
N LEU A 174 10.42 -2.00 -4.69
CA LEU A 174 9.86 -1.80 -6.03
C LEU A 174 10.82 -2.10 -7.18
N GLU A 175 11.89 -2.87 -6.94
CA GLU A 175 12.86 -3.23 -7.99
C GLU A 175 12.36 -4.38 -8.88
N ILE A 176 11.65 -5.35 -8.29
CA ILE A 176 11.30 -6.61 -8.96
C ILE A 176 9.78 -6.84 -8.92
N GLU A 177 9.19 -7.13 -10.08
CA GLU A 177 7.86 -7.73 -10.17
C GLU A 177 7.99 -9.24 -9.95
N LYS A 178 7.51 -9.73 -8.80
CA LYS A 178 7.55 -11.17 -8.46
C LYS A 178 6.61 -11.97 -9.38
N TRP A 179 5.41 -11.44 -9.63
CA TRP A 179 4.47 -12.00 -10.59
C TRP A 179 3.40 -10.99 -10.98
N SER A 180 2.73 -11.25 -12.10
CA SER A 180 1.57 -10.53 -12.58
C SER A 180 0.56 -11.50 -13.18
N VAL A 181 -0.72 -11.30 -12.89
CA VAL A 181 -1.83 -12.09 -13.42
C VAL A 181 -2.88 -11.14 -13.97
N GLN A 182 -3.34 -11.39 -15.20
CA GLN A 182 -4.47 -10.70 -15.78
C GLN A 182 -5.73 -11.53 -15.58
N LEU A 183 -6.67 -10.98 -14.82
CA LEU A 183 -7.95 -11.63 -14.59
C LEU A 183 -8.93 -11.24 -15.69
N SER A 184 -9.67 -12.23 -16.21
CA SER A 184 -10.71 -12.04 -17.22
C SER A 184 -12.11 -12.04 -16.61
N GLY A 185 -13.11 -11.57 -17.36
CA GLY A 185 -14.51 -11.53 -16.92
C GLY A 185 -14.94 -10.22 -16.26
N PHE A 186 -14.13 -9.17 -16.34
CA PHE A 186 -14.44 -7.84 -15.82
C PHE A 186 -14.75 -6.83 -16.94
N ASP A 187 -15.86 -7.03 -17.65
CA ASP A 187 -16.24 -6.14 -18.78
C ASP A 187 -16.40 -4.67 -18.34
N ASN A 188 -16.83 -4.45 -17.10
CA ASN A 188 -16.98 -3.12 -16.48
C ASN A 188 -15.74 -2.66 -15.68
N GLY A 189 -14.69 -3.48 -15.66
CA GLY A 189 -13.51 -3.29 -14.82
C GLY A 189 -13.74 -3.55 -13.33
N VAL A 190 -12.64 -3.61 -12.58
CA VAL A 190 -12.64 -3.76 -11.13
C VAL A 190 -13.05 -2.44 -10.48
N ALA A 191 -14.09 -2.47 -9.65
CA ALA A 191 -14.61 -1.29 -8.96
C ALA A 191 -13.93 -1.05 -7.60
N ALA A 192 -13.57 -2.13 -6.90
CA ALA A 192 -12.94 -2.09 -5.60
C ALA A 192 -12.07 -3.33 -5.39
N ALA A 193 -11.05 -3.21 -4.55
CA ALA A 193 -10.22 -4.32 -4.12
C ALA A 193 -9.94 -4.21 -2.62
N PHE A 194 -9.90 -5.36 -1.96
CA PHE A 194 -9.62 -5.47 -0.53
C PHE A 194 -8.61 -6.59 -0.32
N LEU A 195 -7.73 -6.41 0.66
CA LEU A 195 -6.82 -7.46 1.11
C LEU A 195 -7.29 -7.94 2.48
N VAL A 196 -7.62 -9.23 2.57
CA VAL A 196 -8.12 -9.87 3.79
C VAL A 196 -7.18 -11.01 4.16
N ASP A 197 -6.90 -11.15 5.46
CA ASP A 197 -6.13 -12.27 5.98
C ASP A 197 -6.89 -13.58 5.75
N HIS A 198 -6.17 -14.67 5.47
CA HIS A 198 -6.79 -15.96 5.19
C HIS A 198 -7.69 -16.44 6.35
N ASP A 199 -7.27 -16.25 7.61
CA ASP A 199 -8.08 -16.68 8.76
C ASP A 199 -9.38 -15.88 8.88
N ASP A 200 -9.31 -14.58 8.61
CA ASP A 200 -10.50 -13.72 8.61
C ASP A 200 -11.42 -14.07 7.44
N ALA A 201 -10.88 -14.29 6.25
CA ALA A 201 -11.64 -14.72 5.08
C ALA A 201 -12.34 -16.06 5.32
N ARG A 202 -11.63 -17.05 5.91
CA ARG A 202 -12.21 -18.36 6.28
C ARG A 202 -13.37 -18.22 7.26
N ARG A 203 -13.23 -17.37 8.28
CA ARG A 203 -14.24 -17.17 9.33
C ARG A 203 -15.44 -16.35 8.86
N THR A 204 -15.25 -15.49 7.86
CA THR A 204 -16.25 -14.54 7.38
C THR A 204 -16.75 -14.89 5.98
N LEU A 205 -15.97 -14.57 4.95
CA LEU A 205 -16.31 -14.73 3.52
C LEU A 205 -16.63 -16.18 3.15
N PHE A 206 -15.81 -17.13 3.59
CA PHE A 206 -15.97 -18.55 3.26
C PHE A 206 -16.71 -19.37 4.32
N ARG A 207 -17.37 -18.72 5.28
CA ARG A 207 -18.05 -19.42 6.39
C ARG A 207 -19.03 -20.50 5.93
N ARG A 208 -19.69 -20.30 4.78
CA ARG A 208 -20.64 -21.25 4.17
C ARG A 208 -20.07 -22.00 2.95
N ARG A 209 -18.78 -21.79 2.64
CA ARG A 209 -18.08 -22.35 1.49
C ARG A 209 -16.72 -22.90 1.91
N PRO A 210 -16.69 -23.94 2.77
CA PRO A 210 -15.43 -24.54 3.24
C PRO A 210 -14.62 -25.16 2.09
N ASP A 211 -15.28 -25.53 0.99
CA ASP A 211 -14.67 -25.93 -0.28
C ASP A 211 -13.75 -24.83 -0.84
N LEU A 212 -14.22 -23.58 -0.87
CA LEU A 212 -13.43 -22.44 -1.34
C LEU A 212 -12.32 -22.06 -0.37
N ALA A 213 -12.56 -22.18 0.93
CA ALA A 213 -11.51 -21.99 1.94
C ALA A 213 -10.39 -23.04 1.80
N ALA A 214 -10.73 -24.30 1.52
CA ALA A 214 -9.74 -25.35 1.30
C ALA A 214 -8.91 -25.10 0.02
N LEU A 215 -9.54 -24.64 -1.06
CA LEU A 215 -8.84 -24.24 -2.29
C LEU A 215 -7.87 -23.06 -2.06
N ALA A 216 -8.25 -22.10 -1.21
CA ALA A 216 -7.38 -20.98 -0.86
C ALA A 216 -6.12 -21.38 -0.05
N VAL A 217 -6.18 -22.50 0.69
CA VAL A 217 -5.04 -23.08 1.44
C VAL A 217 -4.24 -24.08 0.59
N GLY A 218 -4.89 -24.74 -0.37
CA GLY A 218 -4.47 -26.00 -0.97
C GLY A 218 -3.10 -26.04 -1.64
N ASP A 219 -2.45 -24.91 -1.88
CA ASP A 219 -1.20 -24.83 -2.65
C ASP A 219 -0.09 -24.03 -1.96
N VAL A 220 0.05 -24.14 -0.63
CA VAL A 220 1.23 -23.60 0.11
C VAL A 220 2.55 -24.28 -0.32
N SER A 221 2.50 -25.35 -1.12
CA SER A 221 3.67 -26.01 -1.77
C SER A 221 3.97 -25.49 -3.18
N ILE A 222 3.48 -24.31 -3.55
CA ILE A 222 3.81 -23.67 -4.83
C ILE A 222 5.28 -23.22 -4.83
N SER A 223 6.05 -23.80 -5.73
CA SER A 223 7.41 -23.39 -6.11
C SER A 223 7.46 -21.88 -6.37
N VAL A 224 8.62 -21.25 -6.12
CA VAL A 224 8.91 -19.82 -6.33
C VAL A 224 8.49 -19.31 -7.72
N ASN A 225 8.31 -20.21 -8.70
CA ASN A 225 7.88 -19.91 -10.07
C ASN A 225 6.41 -20.21 -10.40
N SER A 226 5.56 -20.57 -9.43
CA SER A 226 4.14 -20.85 -9.69
C SER A 226 3.26 -19.63 -9.40
N PHE A 227 2.30 -19.39 -10.29
CA PHE A 227 1.25 -18.39 -10.09
C PHE A 227 0.47 -18.68 -8.80
N PRO A 228 0.15 -17.67 -7.97
CA PRO A 228 -0.69 -17.90 -6.80
C PRO A 228 -2.11 -18.33 -7.26
N PRO A 229 -2.80 -19.17 -6.47
CA PRO A 229 -4.21 -19.44 -6.72
C PRO A 229 -5.00 -18.14 -6.54
N VAL A 230 -5.49 -17.57 -7.64
CA VAL A 230 -6.38 -16.41 -7.61
C VAL A 230 -7.81 -16.92 -7.60
N LEU A 231 -8.49 -16.79 -6.46
CA LEU A 231 -9.92 -17.06 -6.37
C LEU A 231 -10.68 -15.80 -6.80
N LEU A 232 -11.40 -15.90 -7.92
CA LEU A 232 -12.35 -14.90 -8.38
C LEU A 232 -13.71 -15.15 -7.73
N LEU A 233 -14.24 -14.16 -7.01
CA LEU A 233 -15.56 -14.18 -6.38
C LEU A 233 -16.42 -13.02 -6.90
#